data_AF-A0A954MXT4-F1
#
_entry.id   AF-A0A954MXT4-F1
#
_cell.length_a   1.000
_cell.length_b   1.000
_cell.length_c   1.000
_cell.angle_alpha   90.00
_cell.angle_beta   90.00
_cell.angle_gamma   90.00
#
_symmetry.space_group_name_H-M   'P 1'
#
loop_
_entity.id
_entity.type
_entity.pdbx_description
1 polymer ?
#
loop_
_entity_poly.entity_id
_entity_poly.type
_entity_poly.pdbx_seq_one_letter_code
_entity_poly.pdbx_strand_id
1 'polypeptide(L)'
;LDKLKDQLNNPDTSALAAIRMEAIGSDAIPFLKTGLNSSSKEVRFYSAEALAYMKDDSGVEVLADCAKTERAFRAYAFAAFAALDTPSCYTHLRELLEDETPETKYGAFRALWTCNPSDPAIAGRRINDEFNFHPLSLGGEPMVHLSRNRVAEVVLFGMDQRLSPPLALSAGNKISINAPPGSDTVTISKFEYGHKDERRIVENNLAKVIREVAELGATYPDVARMLMQAKAQHNLESRLEVDALPNTGRLYYRTKEEQDLASSRGGRGKEKSTIGREALIPNIFSANEEDVKDEKADPFAGRTADAGEDEETGEASSTDIRQTSGEESDESPEESSEGKGVGSRIRKLNFFRSKEDSE
;
A
#
# COMPACT_ATOMS: atom_id res chain seq x y z
N LEU A 1 -11.03 31.39 -18.93
CA LEU A 1 -11.15 29.98 -18.50
C LEU A 1 -10.65 29.02 -19.58
N ASP A 2 -10.92 29.27 -20.86
CA ASP A 2 -10.59 28.35 -21.96
C ASP A 2 -9.11 27.94 -22.04
N LYS A 3 -8.17 28.87 -21.84
CA LYS A 3 -6.73 28.53 -21.76
C LYS A 3 -6.42 27.52 -20.64
N LEU A 4 -7.12 27.58 -19.50
CA LEU A 4 -6.96 26.59 -18.43
C LEU A 4 -7.62 25.26 -18.82
N LYS A 5 -8.73 25.26 -19.58
CA LYS A 5 -9.34 24.05 -20.14
C LYS A 5 -8.36 23.30 -21.05
N ASP A 6 -7.65 24.02 -21.92
CA ASP A 6 -6.66 23.38 -22.81
C ASP A 6 -5.46 22.84 -22.03
N GLN A 7 -5.00 23.57 -21.01
CA GLN A 7 -3.94 23.12 -20.11
C GLN A 7 -4.35 21.93 -19.23
N LEU A 8 -5.61 21.86 -18.78
CA LEU A 8 -6.14 20.73 -18.02
C LEU A 8 -6.11 19.45 -18.85
N ASN A 9 -6.47 19.53 -20.13
CA ASN A 9 -6.52 18.39 -21.04
C ASN A 9 -5.13 17.93 -21.56
N ASN A 10 -4.03 18.61 -21.20
CA ASN A 10 -2.67 18.17 -21.51
C ASN A 10 -2.04 17.54 -20.27
N PRO A 11 -1.65 16.25 -20.29
CA PRO A 11 -1.01 15.56 -19.17
C PRO A 11 0.19 16.29 -18.56
N ASP A 12 1.01 16.99 -19.37
CA ASP A 12 2.17 17.75 -18.87
C ASP A 12 1.81 19.00 -18.04
N THR A 13 0.59 19.53 -18.17
CA THR A 13 0.15 20.76 -17.47
C THR A 13 -1.12 20.60 -16.63
N SER A 14 -1.69 19.39 -16.61
CA SER A 14 -2.97 19.06 -15.99
C SER A 14 -3.02 19.39 -14.49
N ALA A 15 -1.99 19.00 -13.73
CA ALA A 15 -1.84 19.31 -12.31
C ALA A 15 -1.97 20.81 -12.02
N LEU A 16 -1.12 21.62 -12.67
CA LEU A 16 -1.09 23.08 -12.47
C LEU A 16 -2.36 23.77 -12.95
N ALA A 17 -3.01 23.24 -13.97
CA ALA A 17 -4.31 23.73 -14.44
C ALA A 17 -5.43 23.43 -13.43
N ALA A 18 -5.46 22.23 -12.86
CA ALA A 18 -6.47 21.81 -11.88
C ALA A 18 -6.41 22.66 -10.59
N ILE A 19 -5.22 22.92 -10.06
CA ILE A 19 -5.05 23.78 -8.86
C ILE A 19 -5.48 25.22 -9.14
N ARG A 20 -5.19 25.74 -10.34
CA ARG A 20 -5.65 27.07 -10.76
C ARG A 20 -7.17 27.11 -10.95
N MET A 21 -7.80 25.99 -11.30
CA MET A 21 -9.26 25.86 -11.36
C MET A 21 -9.87 25.76 -9.96
N GLU A 22 -9.29 24.98 -9.05
CA GLU A 22 -9.66 24.93 -7.63
C GLU A 22 -9.64 26.34 -6.99
N ALA A 23 -8.58 27.12 -7.26
CA ALA A 23 -8.44 28.50 -6.79
C ALA A 23 -9.43 29.50 -7.44
N ILE A 24 -10.05 29.15 -8.58
CA ILE A 24 -11.16 29.92 -9.17
C ILE A 24 -12.51 29.52 -8.54
N GLY A 25 -12.64 28.29 -8.05
CA GLY A 25 -13.84 27.78 -7.39
C GLY A 25 -14.93 27.34 -8.37
N SER A 26 -16.19 27.62 -8.01
CA SER A 26 -17.39 27.05 -8.65
C SER A 26 -17.45 27.19 -10.17
N ASP A 27 -16.95 28.31 -10.70
CA ASP A 27 -16.99 28.62 -12.14
C ASP A 27 -16.11 27.68 -12.97
N ALA A 28 -15.14 27.00 -12.33
CA ALA A 28 -14.27 26.03 -12.97
C ALA A 28 -14.82 24.58 -12.95
N ILE A 29 -15.84 24.28 -12.13
CA ILE A 29 -16.42 22.94 -11.98
C ILE A 29 -16.82 22.30 -13.34
N PRO A 30 -17.51 22.98 -14.28
CA PRO A 30 -17.87 22.39 -15.57
C PRO A 30 -16.66 21.97 -16.43
N PHE A 31 -15.54 22.68 -16.28
CA PHE A 31 -14.31 22.38 -17.01
C PHE A 31 -13.61 21.15 -16.42
N LEU A 32 -13.59 21.01 -15.09
CA LEU A 32 -13.05 19.83 -14.41
C LEU A 32 -13.91 18.58 -14.67
N LYS A 33 -15.25 18.69 -14.68
CA LYS A 33 -16.13 17.59 -15.09
C LYS A 33 -15.91 17.14 -16.55
N THR A 34 -15.43 18.04 -17.42
CA THR A 34 -14.97 17.65 -18.76
C THR A 34 -13.71 16.79 -18.69
N GLY A 35 -12.74 17.16 -17.83
CA GLY A 35 -11.47 16.43 -17.65
C GLY A 35 -11.62 15.01 -17.09
N LEU A 36 -12.67 14.73 -16.32
CA LEU A 36 -13.03 13.37 -15.87
C LEU A 36 -13.23 12.37 -17.03
N ASN A 37 -13.54 12.85 -18.24
CA ASN A 37 -13.77 12.02 -19.42
C ASN A 37 -12.53 11.92 -20.34
N SER A 38 -11.36 12.36 -19.87
CA SER A 38 -10.11 12.27 -20.64
C SER A 38 -9.64 10.82 -20.78
N SER A 39 -8.95 10.51 -21.89
CA SER A 39 -8.21 9.25 -22.04
C SER A 39 -7.04 9.15 -21.06
N SER A 40 -6.42 10.28 -20.71
CA SER A 40 -5.31 10.32 -19.75
C SER A 40 -5.76 10.20 -18.30
N LYS A 41 -5.13 9.29 -17.57
CA LYS A 41 -5.40 9.03 -16.16
C LYS A 41 -4.94 10.20 -15.28
N GLU A 42 -3.81 10.86 -15.58
CA GLU A 42 -3.41 12.10 -14.90
C GLU A 42 -4.49 13.18 -15.02
N VAL A 43 -5.00 13.43 -16.24
CA VAL A 43 -6.04 14.46 -16.46
C VAL A 43 -7.31 14.13 -15.68
N ARG A 44 -7.75 12.86 -15.69
CA ARG A 44 -8.90 12.40 -14.89
C ARG A 44 -8.63 12.60 -13.40
N PHE A 45 -7.48 12.13 -12.91
CA PHE A 45 -7.08 12.19 -11.50
C PHE A 45 -7.07 13.63 -10.96
N TYR A 46 -6.32 14.54 -11.57
CA TYR A 46 -6.23 15.93 -11.11
C TYR A 46 -7.58 16.68 -11.22
N SER A 47 -8.42 16.30 -12.20
CA SER A 47 -9.78 16.83 -12.29
C SER A 47 -10.65 16.37 -11.12
N ALA A 48 -10.57 15.09 -10.76
CA ALA A 48 -11.31 14.49 -9.66
C ALA A 48 -10.84 14.98 -8.28
N GLU A 49 -9.53 15.14 -8.09
CA GLU A 49 -8.92 15.68 -6.88
C GLU A 49 -9.37 17.13 -6.62
N ALA A 50 -9.32 18.00 -7.63
CA ALA A 50 -9.80 19.38 -7.51
C ALA A 50 -11.31 19.47 -7.25
N LEU A 51 -12.12 18.59 -7.86
CA LEU A 51 -13.56 18.51 -7.58
C LEU A 51 -13.83 18.09 -6.11
N ALA A 52 -13.10 17.09 -5.61
CA ALA A 52 -13.21 16.65 -4.22
C ALA A 52 -12.87 17.74 -3.20
N TYR A 53 -11.80 18.52 -3.43
CA TYR A 53 -11.47 19.68 -2.58
C TYR A 53 -12.51 20.80 -2.65
N MET A 54 -13.20 20.96 -3.78
CA MET A 54 -14.36 21.86 -3.92
C MET A 54 -15.69 21.26 -3.44
N LYS A 55 -15.68 20.08 -2.81
CA LYS A 55 -16.86 19.35 -2.31
C LYS A 55 -17.86 18.92 -3.41
N ASP A 56 -17.38 18.69 -4.63
CA ASP A 56 -18.17 18.08 -5.72
C ASP A 56 -17.79 16.59 -5.86
N ASP A 57 -18.79 15.70 -5.79
CA ASP A 57 -18.61 14.25 -5.75
C ASP A 57 -18.57 13.58 -7.14
N SER A 58 -18.64 14.34 -8.23
CA SER A 58 -18.66 13.76 -9.59
C SER A 58 -17.35 13.04 -9.97
N GLY A 59 -16.25 13.30 -9.26
CA GLY A 59 -14.96 12.66 -9.46
C GLY A 59 -14.75 11.35 -8.68
N VAL A 60 -15.70 10.92 -7.84
CA VAL A 60 -15.47 9.84 -6.86
C VAL A 60 -15.08 8.50 -7.51
N GLU A 61 -15.73 8.09 -8.60
CA GLU A 61 -15.38 6.85 -9.31
C GLU A 61 -13.93 6.88 -9.84
N VAL A 62 -13.47 8.04 -10.31
CA VAL A 62 -12.10 8.24 -10.80
C VAL A 62 -11.10 8.15 -9.63
N LEU A 63 -11.43 8.70 -8.46
CA LEU A 63 -10.60 8.56 -7.26
C LEU A 63 -10.50 7.10 -6.82
N ALA A 64 -11.60 6.33 -6.90
CA ALA A 64 -11.60 4.89 -6.60
C ALA A 64 -10.67 4.10 -7.55
N ASP A 65 -10.80 4.32 -8.87
CA ASP A 65 -9.93 3.71 -9.89
C ASP A 65 -8.45 4.07 -9.66
N CYS A 66 -8.15 5.34 -9.38
CA CYS A 66 -6.78 5.80 -9.13
C CYS A 66 -6.20 5.24 -7.82
N ALA A 67 -6.99 5.19 -6.74
CA ALA A 67 -6.58 4.60 -5.46
C ALA A 67 -6.26 3.10 -5.60
N LYS A 68 -7.07 2.37 -6.35
CA LYS A 68 -6.87 0.96 -6.64
C LYS A 68 -5.66 0.73 -7.56
N THR A 69 -5.71 1.29 -8.77
CA THR A 69 -4.81 0.90 -9.87
C THR A 69 -3.45 1.57 -9.85
N GLU A 70 -3.31 2.80 -9.32
CA GLU A 70 -2.07 3.57 -9.43
C GLU A 70 -1.44 3.91 -8.09
N ARG A 71 -0.33 3.24 -7.81
CA ARG A 71 0.48 3.44 -6.60
C ARG A 71 0.99 4.88 -6.41
N ALA A 72 1.06 5.69 -7.47
CA ALA A 72 1.51 7.08 -7.43
C ALA A 72 0.37 8.07 -7.09
N PHE A 73 -0.87 7.77 -7.49
CA PHE A 73 -2.05 8.59 -7.13
C PHE A 73 -2.66 8.17 -5.78
N ARG A 74 -2.45 6.93 -5.34
CA ARG A 74 -3.11 6.31 -4.17
C ARG A 74 -3.17 7.17 -2.91
N ALA A 75 -2.05 7.75 -2.46
CA ALA A 75 -2.03 8.57 -1.26
C ALA A 75 -2.91 9.83 -1.39
N TYR A 76 -2.84 10.49 -2.55
CA TYR A 76 -3.62 11.69 -2.84
C TYR A 76 -5.10 11.37 -3.07
N ALA A 77 -5.42 10.27 -3.75
CA ALA A 77 -6.78 9.80 -3.95
C ALA A 77 -7.50 9.55 -2.61
N PHE A 78 -6.85 8.85 -1.66
CA PHE A 78 -7.40 8.66 -0.32
C PHE A 78 -7.49 9.96 0.49
N ALA A 79 -6.57 10.91 0.29
CA ALA A 79 -6.67 12.24 0.90
C ALA A 79 -7.85 13.05 0.33
N ALA A 80 -8.13 12.93 -0.97
CA ALA A 80 -9.30 13.51 -1.63
C ALA A 80 -10.60 12.86 -1.15
N PHE A 81 -10.64 11.54 -0.96
CA PHE A 81 -11.76 10.85 -0.30
C PHE A 81 -12.02 11.40 1.12
N ALA A 82 -10.97 11.49 1.94
CA ALA A 82 -11.06 12.01 3.31
C ALA A 82 -11.45 13.50 3.36
N ALA A 83 -11.06 14.27 2.34
CA ALA A 83 -11.42 15.69 2.23
C ALA A 83 -12.85 15.89 1.69
N LEU A 84 -13.37 15.02 0.83
CA LEU A 84 -14.71 15.14 0.25
C LEU A 84 -15.80 14.74 1.26
N ASP A 85 -15.64 13.57 1.90
CA ASP A 85 -16.46 13.11 3.03
C ASP A 85 -17.98 12.97 2.71
N THR A 86 -18.32 12.19 1.69
CA THR A 86 -19.72 11.95 1.27
C THR A 86 -20.12 10.46 1.36
N PRO A 87 -21.43 10.14 1.36
CA PRO A 87 -21.88 8.74 1.35
C PRO A 87 -21.35 7.92 0.16
N SER A 88 -21.11 8.56 -0.99
CA SER A 88 -20.49 7.92 -2.16
C SER A 88 -19.04 7.50 -1.86
N CYS A 89 -18.27 8.37 -1.19
CA CYS A 89 -16.93 8.03 -0.70
C CYS A 89 -16.95 6.78 0.19
N TYR A 90 -17.90 6.67 1.13
CA TYR A 90 -17.95 5.54 2.06
C TYR A 90 -18.25 4.21 1.36
N THR A 91 -19.04 4.21 0.29
CA THR A 91 -19.28 3.00 -0.52
C THR A 91 -17.98 2.49 -1.12
N HIS A 92 -17.27 3.33 -1.87
CA HIS A 92 -16.00 2.93 -2.50
C HIS A 92 -14.88 2.67 -1.50
N LEU A 93 -14.81 3.40 -0.39
CA LEU A 93 -13.83 3.11 0.66
C LEU A 93 -14.06 1.72 1.27
N ARG A 94 -15.31 1.28 1.47
CA ARG A 94 -15.60 -0.08 1.94
C ARG A 94 -15.25 -1.15 0.89
N GLU A 95 -15.52 -0.91 -0.39
CA GLU A 95 -15.08 -1.79 -1.49
C GLU A 95 -13.54 -1.95 -1.52
N LEU A 96 -12.81 -0.84 -1.31
CA LEU A 96 -11.34 -0.83 -1.30
C LEU A 96 -10.72 -1.51 -0.06
N LEU A 97 -11.48 -1.78 1.01
CA LEU A 97 -11.02 -2.64 2.13
C LEU A 97 -10.82 -4.10 1.70
N GLU A 98 -11.46 -4.53 0.60
CA GLU A 98 -11.39 -5.91 0.09
C GLU A 98 -10.39 -6.07 -1.07
N ASP A 99 -9.76 -4.98 -1.54
CA ASP A 99 -8.74 -5.00 -2.60
C ASP A 99 -7.53 -5.84 -2.22
N GLU A 100 -6.89 -6.57 -3.15
CA GLU A 100 -5.76 -7.46 -2.81
C GLU A 100 -4.53 -6.71 -2.28
N THR A 101 -4.35 -5.43 -2.60
CA THR A 101 -3.13 -4.66 -2.29
C THR A 101 -3.13 -4.16 -0.83
N PRO A 102 -2.11 -4.48 -0.01
CA PRO A 102 -2.03 -4.01 1.38
C PRO A 102 -2.14 -2.48 1.56
N GLU A 103 -1.48 -1.71 0.69
CA GLU A 103 -1.58 -0.24 0.69
C GLU A 103 -2.99 0.27 0.37
N THR A 104 -3.73 -0.44 -0.49
CA THR A 104 -5.12 -0.07 -0.82
C THR A 104 -6.03 -0.39 0.35
N LYS A 105 -5.95 -1.61 0.92
CA LYS A 105 -6.72 -2.01 2.11
C LYS A 105 -6.54 -1.05 3.28
N TYR A 106 -5.28 -0.80 3.66
CA TYR A 106 -5.00 0.06 4.82
C TYR A 106 -5.18 1.55 4.50
N GLY A 107 -4.90 1.98 3.27
CA GLY A 107 -5.21 3.33 2.81
C GLY A 107 -6.71 3.66 2.88
N ALA A 108 -7.56 2.72 2.45
CA ALA A 108 -9.01 2.83 2.53
C ALA A 108 -9.52 2.82 3.98
N PHE A 109 -8.98 1.92 4.82
CA PHE A 109 -9.25 1.88 6.25
C PHE A 109 -8.94 3.23 6.92
N ARG A 110 -7.77 3.81 6.65
CA ARG A 110 -7.33 5.09 7.21
C ARG A 110 -8.14 6.28 6.73
N ALA A 111 -8.53 6.31 5.46
CA ALA A 111 -9.42 7.34 4.93
C ALA A 111 -10.81 7.24 5.56
N LEU A 112 -11.40 6.03 5.62
CA LEU A 112 -12.71 5.82 6.23
C LEU A 112 -12.70 6.08 7.75
N TRP A 113 -11.62 5.75 8.45
CA TRP A 113 -11.41 6.10 9.86
C TRP A 113 -11.31 7.61 10.07
N THR A 114 -10.71 8.35 9.13
CA THR A 114 -10.63 9.81 9.21
C THR A 114 -12.00 10.46 9.02
N CYS A 115 -12.79 9.98 8.06
CA CYS A 115 -14.16 10.41 7.81
C CYS A 115 -15.12 10.06 8.95
N ASN A 116 -15.19 8.76 9.26
CA ASN A 116 -16.21 8.17 10.12
C ASN A 116 -15.62 7.01 10.95
N PRO A 117 -14.98 7.30 12.10
CA PRO A 117 -14.49 6.26 13.02
C PRO A 117 -15.58 5.31 13.53
N SER A 118 -16.85 5.71 13.43
CA SER A 118 -18.01 4.92 13.87
C SER A 118 -18.58 4.01 12.76
N ASP A 119 -17.95 3.95 11.58
CA ASP A 119 -18.45 3.14 10.47
C ASP A 119 -18.44 1.64 10.81
N PRO A 120 -19.57 0.91 10.68
CA PRO A 120 -19.64 -0.50 11.03
C PRO A 120 -18.61 -1.38 10.33
N ALA A 121 -18.13 -1.00 9.13
CA ALA A 121 -17.15 -1.77 8.37
C ALA A 121 -15.73 -1.73 8.95
N ILE A 122 -15.42 -0.73 9.79
CA ILE A 122 -14.11 -0.58 10.46
C ILE A 122 -14.21 -0.52 11.98
N ALA A 123 -15.39 -0.85 12.54
CA ALA A 123 -15.65 -0.80 13.97
C ALA A 123 -14.60 -1.62 14.75
N GLY A 124 -13.95 -0.96 15.70
CA GLY A 124 -12.95 -1.57 16.58
C GLY A 124 -13.12 -1.15 18.02
N ARG A 125 -12.23 -1.68 18.87
CA ARG A 125 -12.21 -1.35 20.30
C ARG A 125 -10.78 -1.04 20.73
N ARG A 126 -10.61 -0.03 21.58
CA ARG A 126 -9.37 0.17 22.32
C ARG A 126 -9.28 -0.91 23.40
N ILE A 127 -8.12 -1.56 23.53
CA ILE A 127 -7.87 -2.62 24.51
C ILE A 127 -6.87 -2.10 25.54
N ASN A 128 -7.25 -2.16 26.82
CA ASN A 128 -6.45 -1.75 27.99
C ASN A 128 -5.83 -0.34 27.91
N ASP A 129 -6.45 0.56 27.15
CA ASP A 129 -5.88 1.86 26.73
C ASP A 129 -4.54 1.80 25.96
N GLU A 130 -3.98 0.61 25.73
CA GLU A 130 -2.71 0.35 25.04
C GLU A 130 -2.83 0.53 23.51
N PHE A 131 -3.80 -0.14 22.87
CA PHE A 131 -3.90 -0.17 21.40
C PHE A 131 -5.32 -0.35 20.89
N ASN A 132 -5.53 0.04 19.64
CA ASN A 132 -6.78 -0.12 18.92
C ASN A 132 -6.81 -1.46 18.16
N PHE A 133 -7.90 -2.23 18.28
CA PHE A 133 -8.08 -3.51 17.60
C PHE A 133 -9.33 -3.52 16.73
N HIS A 134 -9.13 -3.77 15.43
CA HIS A 134 -10.15 -3.67 14.38
C HIS A 134 -10.33 -5.02 13.66
N PRO A 135 -11.21 -5.90 14.16
CA PRO A 135 -11.57 -7.15 13.49
C PRO A 135 -12.66 -6.92 12.43
N LEU A 136 -12.27 -6.96 11.16
CA LEU A 136 -13.14 -6.60 10.03
C LEU A 136 -13.81 -7.83 9.41
N SER A 137 -15.13 -7.80 9.29
CA SER A 137 -15.94 -8.86 8.65
C SER A 137 -16.01 -8.63 7.13
N LEU A 138 -14.90 -8.91 6.43
CA LEU A 138 -14.73 -8.65 4.99
C LEU A 138 -14.54 -9.95 4.20
N GLY A 139 -14.95 -9.97 2.93
CA GLY A 139 -14.86 -11.12 2.02
C GLY A 139 -13.57 -11.22 1.20
N GLY A 140 -12.72 -10.18 1.21
CA GLY A 140 -11.42 -10.17 0.50
C GLY A 140 -10.35 -11.06 1.12
N GLU A 141 -9.16 -11.12 0.50
CA GLU A 141 -8.04 -11.92 0.99
C GLU A 141 -7.68 -11.56 2.45
N PRO A 142 -7.51 -12.53 3.36
CA PRO A 142 -7.23 -12.21 4.76
C PRO A 142 -5.86 -11.57 4.97
N MET A 143 -5.79 -10.55 5.80
CA MET A 143 -4.56 -9.84 6.14
C MET A 143 -4.58 -9.38 7.61
N VAL A 144 -3.41 -9.40 8.25
CA VAL A 144 -3.15 -8.70 9.52
C VAL A 144 -2.28 -7.49 9.20
N HIS A 145 -2.68 -6.31 9.65
CA HIS A 145 -1.87 -5.10 9.57
C HIS A 145 -1.49 -4.62 10.97
N LEU A 146 -0.21 -4.26 11.14
CA LEU A 146 0.31 -3.61 12.32
C LEU A 146 0.73 -2.18 11.97
N SER A 147 0.14 -1.20 12.65
CA SER A 147 0.59 0.20 12.56
C SER A 147 1.50 0.54 13.73
N ARG A 148 2.68 1.08 13.41
CA ARG A 148 3.59 1.74 14.36
C ARG A 148 3.45 3.26 14.29
N ASN A 149 2.79 3.79 13.26
CA ASN A 149 2.70 5.22 12.98
C ASN A 149 1.52 5.90 13.68
N ARG A 150 1.82 6.88 14.55
CA ARG A 150 0.89 7.71 15.38
C ARG A 150 0.03 6.95 16.40
N VAL A 151 -0.57 5.83 16.02
CA VAL A 151 -1.52 5.06 16.84
C VAL A 151 -1.11 3.59 16.82
N ALA A 152 -0.86 3.02 18.00
CA ALA A 152 -0.70 1.58 18.15
C ALA A 152 -2.00 0.89 17.75
N GLU A 153 -1.99 0.20 16.62
CA GLU A 153 -3.20 -0.32 15.98
C GLU A 153 -2.94 -1.67 15.32
N VAL A 154 -3.89 -2.58 15.48
CA VAL A 154 -3.90 -3.92 14.90
C VAL A 154 -5.21 -4.07 14.11
N VAL A 155 -5.12 -4.09 12.78
CA VAL A 155 -6.27 -4.27 11.88
C VAL A 155 -6.24 -5.67 11.31
N LEU A 156 -7.35 -6.40 11.46
CA LEU A 156 -7.52 -7.77 11.03
C LEU A 156 -8.56 -7.80 9.91
N PHE A 157 -8.10 -7.76 8.67
CA PHE A 157 -8.94 -7.87 7.47
C PHE A 157 -9.38 -9.33 7.32
N GLY A 158 -10.64 -9.63 7.65
CA GLY A 158 -11.16 -11.01 7.74
C GLY A 158 -11.09 -11.54 9.17
N MET A 159 -12.20 -11.43 9.91
CA MET A 159 -12.30 -11.82 11.33
C MET A 159 -12.11 -13.32 11.60
N ASP A 160 -12.35 -14.18 10.62
CA ASP A 160 -12.39 -15.64 10.78
C ASP A 160 -11.04 -16.35 10.64
N GLN A 161 -9.97 -15.60 10.36
CA GLN A 161 -8.58 -16.08 10.27
C GLN A 161 -8.20 -17.01 11.43
N ARG A 162 -7.49 -18.11 11.11
CA ARG A 162 -7.06 -19.09 12.10
C ARG A 162 -5.55 -19.17 12.26
N LEU A 163 -5.12 -19.56 13.45
CA LEU A 163 -3.77 -20.01 13.72
C LEU A 163 -3.65 -21.51 13.39
N SER A 164 -2.70 -21.87 12.55
CA SER A 164 -2.39 -23.25 12.16
C SER A 164 -1.47 -23.92 13.19
N PRO A 165 -1.89 -24.95 13.94
CA PRO A 165 -1.02 -25.69 14.84
C PRO A 165 -0.10 -26.69 14.09
N PRO A 166 1.02 -27.15 14.70
CA PRO A 166 1.49 -26.81 16.04
C PRO A 166 2.10 -25.42 16.10
N LEU A 167 1.88 -24.72 17.22
CA LEU A 167 2.44 -23.40 17.48
C LEU A 167 2.91 -23.28 18.93
N ALA A 168 3.99 -22.52 19.12
CA ALA A 168 4.53 -22.14 20.43
C ALA A 168 5.03 -20.69 20.33
N LEU A 169 4.18 -19.74 20.76
CA LEU A 169 4.38 -18.30 20.64
C LEU A 169 4.52 -17.66 22.02
N SER A 170 5.16 -16.48 22.07
CA SER A 170 5.33 -15.69 23.30
C SER A 170 4.81 -14.26 23.10
N ALA A 171 3.85 -13.85 23.90
CA ALA A 171 3.43 -12.45 24.03
C ALA A 171 4.16 -11.84 25.23
N GLY A 172 5.31 -11.23 24.94
CA GLY A 172 6.22 -10.71 25.95
C GLY A 172 6.84 -11.82 26.81
N ASN A 173 7.20 -11.46 28.04
CA ASN A 173 7.95 -12.34 28.95
C ASN A 173 7.04 -13.14 29.91
N LYS A 174 5.73 -12.89 29.90
CA LYS A 174 4.78 -13.43 30.88
C LYS A 174 3.69 -14.32 30.27
N ILE A 175 3.41 -14.21 28.97
CA ILE A 175 2.29 -14.90 28.33
C ILE A 175 2.82 -15.83 27.24
N SER A 176 2.50 -17.12 27.36
CA SER A 176 2.83 -18.16 26.37
C SER A 176 1.57 -18.71 25.73
N ILE A 177 1.62 -18.91 24.42
CA ILE A 177 0.50 -19.36 23.59
C ILE A 177 0.93 -20.66 22.91
N ASN A 178 0.25 -21.77 23.20
CA ASN A 178 0.62 -23.10 22.69
C ASN A 178 -0.59 -23.85 22.15
N ALA A 179 -0.45 -24.50 21.00
CA ALA A 179 -1.42 -25.46 20.50
C ALA A 179 -0.72 -26.72 19.95
N PRO A 180 -1.13 -27.93 20.35
CA PRO A 180 -0.58 -29.17 19.81
C PRO A 180 -1.04 -29.40 18.36
N PRO A 181 -0.35 -30.26 17.58
CA PRO A 181 -0.70 -30.54 16.18
C PRO A 181 -2.18 -30.93 16.02
N GLY A 182 -2.87 -30.30 15.06
CA GLY A 182 -4.27 -30.62 14.75
C GLY A 182 -5.30 -30.19 15.79
N SER A 183 -4.95 -29.31 16.73
CA SER A 183 -5.90 -28.78 17.72
C SER A 183 -6.66 -27.54 17.22
N ASP A 184 -7.99 -27.59 17.25
CA ASP A 184 -8.83 -26.39 17.04
C ASP A 184 -8.79 -25.41 18.23
N THR A 185 -8.04 -25.72 19.29
CA THR A 185 -7.93 -24.89 20.49
C THR A 185 -6.50 -24.49 20.80
N VAL A 186 -6.33 -23.28 21.30
CA VAL A 186 -5.07 -22.68 21.73
C VAL A 186 -5.12 -22.51 23.25
N THR A 187 -4.07 -22.98 23.93
CA THR A 187 -3.84 -22.68 25.35
C THR A 187 -3.06 -21.38 25.45
N ILE A 188 -3.60 -20.40 26.18
CA ILE A 188 -2.89 -19.19 26.59
C ILE A 188 -2.62 -19.30 28.09
N SER A 189 -1.36 -19.15 28.51
CA SER A 189 -0.94 -19.24 29.92
C SER A 189 -0.17 -17.98 30.31
N LYS A 190 -0.60 -17.32 31.39
CA LYS A 190 0.10 -16.20 32.01
C LYS A 190 0.85 -16.67 33.27
N PHE A 191 2.14 -16.39 33.31
CA PHE A 191 3.05 -16.69 34.41
C PHE A 191 3.47 -15.41 35.12
N GLU A 192 3.21 -15.30 36.43
CA GLU A 192 3.68 -14.20 37.26
C GLU A 192 4.28 -14.73 38.56
N TYR A 193 5.49 -14.24 38.88
CA TYR A 193 6.24 -14.69 40.05
C TYR A 193 5.47 -14.38 41.35
N GLY A 194 5.10 -15.42 42.09
CA GLY A 194 4.33 -15.32 43.33
C GLY A 194 2.81 -15.37 43.19
N HIS A 195 2.27 -15.42 41.96
CA HIS A 195 0.84 -15.61 41.70
C HIS A 195 0.57 -17.04 41.17
N LYS A 196 -0.71 -17.43 41.10
CA LYS A 196 -1.11 -18.66 40.42
C LYS A 196 -1.16 -18.42 38.91
N ASP A 197 -0.65 -19.37 38.13
CA ASP A 197 -0.73 -19.34 36.68
C ASP A 197 -2.19 -19.21 36.22
N GLU A 198 -2.49 -18.20 35.40
CA GLU A 198 -3.79 -18.05 34.75
C GLU A 198 -3.74 -18.74 33.39
N ARG A 199 -4.53 -19.81 33.22
CA ARG A 199 -4.60 -20.57 31.98
C ARG A 199 -5.99 -20.45 31.36
N ARG A 200 -6.05 -19.95 30.13
CA ARG A 200 -7.26 -19.88 29.30
C ARG A 200 -7.12 -20.86 28.13
N ILE A 201 -8.23 -21.45 27.71
CA ILE A 201 -8.32 -22.30 26.52
C ILE A 201 -9.35 -21.65 25.61
N VAL A 202 -8.92 -21.32 24.39
CA VAL A 202 -9.69 -20.53 23.42
C VAL A 202 -9.65 -21.24 22.06
N GLU A 203 -10.57 -20.93 21.17
CA GLU A 203 -10.51 -21.42 19.78
C GLU A 203 -9.27 -20.85 19.06
N ASN A 204 -8.79 -21.54 18.02
CA ASN A 204 -7.68 -21.09 17.18
C ASN A 204 -7.98 -19.89 16.27
N ASN A 205 -9.13 -19.23 16.43
CA ASN A 205 -9.44 -17.97 15.75
C ASN A 205 -8.55 -16.83 16.26
N LEU A 206 -7.90 -16.13 15.33
CA LEU A 206 -6.89 -15.12 15.63
C LEU A 206 -7.48 -13.91 16.38
N ALA A 207 -8.71 -13.50 16.05
CA ALA A 207 -9.37 -12.39 16.73
C ALA A 207 -9.65 -12.71 18.22
N LYS A 208 -10.06 -13.95 18.53
CA LYS A 208 -10.23 -14.43 19.91
C LYS A 208 -8.88 -14.48 20.64
N VAL A 209 -7.85 -15.06 20.02
CA VAL A 209 -6.51 -15.16 20.64
C VAL A 209 -5.91 -13.78 20.96
N ILE A 210 -5.96 -12.80 20.04
CA ILE A 210 -5.45 -11.44 20.28
C ILE A 210 -6.17 -10.78 21.46
N ARG A 211 -7.51 -10.89 21.52
CA ARG A 211 -8.31 -10.31 22.62
C ARG A 211 -7.94 -10.90 23.97
N GLU A 212 -7.79 -12.22 24.04
CA GLU A 212 -7.52 -12.97 25.28
C GLU A 212 -6.08 -12.77 25.77
N VAL A 213 -5.11 -12.74 24.86
CA VAL A 213 -3.72 -12.36 25.16
C VAL A 213 -3.64 -10.93 25.70
N ALA A 214 -4.39 -10.00 25.11
CA ALA A 214 -4.44 -8.62 25.59
C ALA A 214 -5.16 -8.50 26.95
N GLU A 215 -6.26 -9.22 27.19
CA GLU A 215 -6.96 -9.25 28.50
C GLU A 215 -6.09 -9.80 29.64
N LEU A 216 -5.11 -10.67 29.34
CA LEU A 216 -4.09 -11.12 30.30
C LEU A 216 -3.01 -10.06 30.60
N GLY A 217 -3.04 -8.92 29.92
CA GLY A 217 -2.15 -7.78 30.12
C GLY A 217 -0.99 -7.68 29.12
N ALA A 218 -1.14 -8.25 27.90
CA ALA A 218 -0.17 -8.01 26.83
C ALA A 218 -0.27 -6.58 26.28
N THR A 219 0.89 -5.96 26.06
CA THR A 219 1.02 -4.64 25.42
C THR A 219 1.02 -4.76 23.89
N TYR A 220 0.91 -3.64 23.16
CA TYR A 220 1.03 -3.67 21.69
C TYR A 220 2.34 -4.34 21.20
N PRO A 221 3.54 -4.01 21.72
CA PRO A 221 4.77 -4.69 21.34
C PRO A 221 4.75 -6.21 21.56
N ASP A 222 4.01 -6.68 22.55
CA ASP A 222 3.90 -8.12 22.85
C ASP A 222 2.98 -8.84 21.86
N VAL A 223 1.85 -8.22 21.49
CA VAL A 223 0.94 -8.71 20.44
C VAL A 223 1.64 -8.68 19.07
N ALA A 224 2.34 -7.59 18.74
CA ALA A 224 3.12 -7.47 17.52
C ALA A 224 4.23 -8.54 17.44
N ARG A 225 4.96 -8.79 18.53
CA ARG A 225 5.99 -9.85 18.61
C ARG A 225 5.38 -11.24 18.44
N MET A 226 4.25 -11.52 19.09
CA MET A 226 3.51 -12.79 18.94
C MET A 226 3.11 -13.03 17.47
N LEU A 227 2.58 -12.01 16.79
CA LEU A 227 2.16 -12.09 15.39
C LEU A 227 3.36 -12.27 14.44
N MET A 228 4.45 -11.52 14.64
CA MET A 228 5.68 -11.71 13.87
C MET A 228 6.26 -13.12 14.06
N GLN A 229 6.22 -13.65 15.29
CA GLN A 229 6.63 -15.03 15.57
C GLN A 229 5.71 -16.05 14.88
N ALA A 230 4.40 -15.82 14.87
CA ALA A 230 3.43 -16.68 14.17
C ALA A 230 3.65 -16.66 12.64
N LYS A 231 3.99 -15.50 12.05
CA LYS A 231 4.42 -15.41 10.63
C LYS A 231 5.67 -16.25 10.38
N ALA A 232 6.69 -16.10 11.23
CA ALA A 232 7.98 -16.79 11.11
C ALA A 232 7.89 -18.32 11.32
N GLN A 233 6.92 -18.78 12.11
CA GLN A 233 6.63 -20.21 12.31
C GLN A 233 5.63 -20.78 11.27
N HIS A 234 5.17 -19.96 10.30
CA HIS A 234 4.12 -20.32 9.33
C HIS A 234 2.79 -20.75 9.99
N ASN A 235 2.46 -20.20 11.16
CA ASN A 235 1.20 -20.45 11.87
C ASN A 235 0.10 -19.44 11.51
N LEU A 236 0.39 -18.37 10.76
CA LEU A 236 -0.62 -17.46 10.22
C LEU A 236 -1.06 -17.94 8.84
N GLU A 237 -2.38 -18.12 8.67
CA GLU A 237 -3.04 -18.35 7.39
C GLU A 237 -2.93 -17.14 6.44
N SER A 238 -2.79 -15.94 7.01
CA SER A 238 -2.88 -14.65 6.32
C SER A 238 -1.52 -13.95 6.16
N ARG A 239 -1.48 -12.96 5.28
CA ARG A 239 -0.33 -12.05 5.17
C ARG A 239 -0.30 -11.13 6.40
N LEU A 240 0.87 -10.98 7.02
CA LEU A 240 1.12 -10.02 8.09
C LEU A 240 1.97 -8.87 7.55
N GLU A 241 1.39 -7.68 7.46
CA GLU A 241 2.03 -6.47 6.96
C GLU A 241 2.23 -5.44 8.08
N VAL A 242 3.26 -4.60 7.94
CA VAL A 242 3.63 -3.58 8.93
C VAL A 242 3.80 -2.25 8.21
N ASP A 243 3.03 -1.23 8.62
CA ASP A 243 3.02 0.11 8.02
C ASP A 243 2.88 0.13 6.48
N ALA A 244 2.07 -0.77 5.92
CA ALA A 244 1.71 -0.77 4.50
C ALA A 244 0.82 0.46 4.15
N LEU A 245 1.43 1.64 4.15
CA LEU A 245 0.83 2.94 3.90
C LEU A 245 1.07 3.40 2.45
N PRO A 246 0.09 4.08 1.82
CA PRO A 246 0.32 4.79 0.57
C PRO A 246 1.39 5.89 0.72
N ASN A 247 2.40 5.86 -0.15
CA ASN A 247 3.48 6.86 -0.17
C ASN A 247 3.37 7.80 -1.40
N THR A 248 3.91 9.00 -1.26
CA THR A 248 3.98 10.05 -2.30
C THR A 248 5.32 10.06 -3.04
N GLY A 249 5.50 10.95 -4.03
CA GLY A 249 6.78 11.12 -4.74
C GLY A 249 7.14 9.99 -5.71
N ARG A 250 6.20 9.07 -5.98
CA ARG A 250 6.38 7.94 -6.89
C ARG A 250 6.30 8.37 -8.36
N LEU A 251 6.97 7.60 -9.22
CA LEU A 251 6.86 7.77 -10.67
C LEU A 251 5.56 7.19 -11.20
N TYR A 252 4.83 8.00 -11.95
CA TYR A 252 3.77 7.54 -12.86
C TYR A 252 4.38 7.35 -14.26
N TYR A 253 4.00 6.25 -14.92
CA TYR A 253 4.46 5.90 -16.27
C TYR A 253 3.27 6.01 -17.21
N ARG A 254 3.38 6.92 -18.19
CA ARG A 254 2.32 7.26 -19.14
C ARG A 254 2.22 6.25 -20.26
N THR A 255 1.00 5.95 -20.69
CA THR A 255 0.79 5.16 -21.91
C THR A 255 1.22 5.94 -23.14
N LYS A 256 1.43 5.25 -24.28
CA LYS A 256 1.73 5.93 -25.56
C LYS A 256 0.64 6.92 -25.95
N GLU A 257 -0.64 6.56 -25.72
CA GLU A 257 -1.79 7.42 -26.00
C GLU A 257 -1.74 8.73 -25.20
N GLU A 258 -1.24 8.70 -23.96
CA GLU A 258 -1.07 9.89 -23.13
C GLU A 258 0.12 10.75 -23.58
N GLN A 259 1.21 10.13 -24.03
CA GLN A 259 2.37 10.83 -24.60
C GLN A 259 1.99 11.54 -25.91
N ASP A 260 1.20 10.88 -26.77
CA ASP A 260 0.63 11.45 -27.99
C ASP A 260 -0.39 12.56 -27.71
N LEU A 261 -1.24 12.39 -26.68
CA LEU A 261 -2.18 13.43 -26.21
C LEU A 261 -1.46 14.67 -25.69
N ALA A 262 -0.38 14.50 -24.92
CA ALA A 262 0.45 15.61 -24.46
C ALA A 262 1.13 16.31 -25.64
N SER A 263 1.76 15.56 -26.55
CA SER A 263 2.48 16.09 -27.72
C SER A 263 1.56 16.86 -28.68
N SER A 264 0.38 16.30 -28.99
CA SER A 264 -0.63 16.97 -29.83
C SER A 264 -1.21 18.25 -29.20
N ARG A 265 -1.06 18.43 -27.88
CA ARG A 265 -1.43 19.64 -27.13
C ARG A 265 -0.24 20.53 -26.78
N GLY A 266 0.88 20.39 -27.49
CA GLY A 266 2.09 21.22 -27.32
C GLY A 266 2.90 20.93 -26.06
N GLY A 267 2.67 19.78 -25.43
CA GLY A 267 3.51 19.26 -24.35
C GLY A 267 4.82 18.65 -24.86
N ARG A 268 5.67 18.21 -23.93
CA ARG A 268 6.90 17.46 -24.21
C ARG A 268 6.65 15.96 -24.37
N GLY A 269 5.47 15.46 -23.97
CA GLY A 269 5.13 14.04 -24.13
C GLY A 269 6.00 13.12 -23.26
N LYS A 270 6.42 13.59 -22.08
CA LYS A 270 7.33 12.84 -21.20
C LYS A 270 6.73 11.46 -20.89
N GLU A 271 7.54 10.40 -21.00
CA GLU A 271 7.14 9.02 -20.67
C GLU A 271 6.74 8.86 -19.20
N LYS A 272 7.34 9.64 -18.29
CA LYS A 272 7.12 9.55 -16.85
C LYS A 272 7.02 10.92 -16.17
N SER A 273 6.27 10.96 -15.07
CA SER A 273 6.07 12.11 -14.20
C SER A 273 6.20 11.71 -12.73
N THR A 274 6.75 12.58 -11.88
CA THR A 274 6.80 12.36 -10.43
C THR A 274 5.55 12.96 -9.78
N ILE A 275 4.78 12.16 -9.05
CA ILE A 275 3.50 12.61 -8.49
C ILE A 275 3.70 13.22 -7.10
N GLY A 276 3.83 14.54 -7.09
CA GLY A 276 4.15 15.37 -5.93
C GLY A 276 5.51 15.04 -5.33
N ARG A 277 5.64 15.06 -3.99
CA ARG A 277 6.94 14.95 -3.30
C ARG A 277 6.86 14.02 -2.09
N GLU A 278 7.95 13.30 -1.81
CA GLU A 278 8.08 12.39 -0.66
C GLU A 278 7.89 13.12 0.68
N ALA A 279 8.41 14.35 0.81
CA ALA A 279 8.22 15.19 2.00
C ALA A 279 6.78 15.71 2.21
N LEU A 280 5.84 15.43 1.30
CA LEU A 280 4.47 15.98 1.29
C LEU A 280 3.42 14.86 1.27
N ILE A 281 3.60 13.89 2.16
CA ILE A 281 2.60 12.86 2.46
C ILE A 281 1.37 13.53 3.10
N PRO A 282 0.13 13.26 2.62
CA PRO A 282 -1.08 13.79 3.24
C PRO A 282 -1.18 13.46 4.73
N ASN A 283 -1.67 14.39 5.54
CA ASN A 283 -1.68 14.28 7.01
C ASN A 283 -2.27 12.95 7.54
N ILE A 284 -3.28 12.39 6.86
CA ILE A 284 -3.92 11.11 7.21
C ILE A 284 -2.96 9.90 7.22
N PHE A 285 -1.82 10.00 6.51
CA PHE A 285 -0.77 8.99 6.35
C PHE A 285 0.59 9.40 6.93
N SER A 286 0.80 10.68 7.24
CA SER A 286 2.08 11.20 7.74
C SER A 286 2.55 10.49 9.03
N ALA A 287 3.80 10.02 9.04
CA ALA A 287 4.44 9.49 10.25
C ALA A 287 5.00 10.64 11.10
N ASN A 288 4.72 10.59 12.41
CA ASN A 288 5.14 11.52 13.46
C ASN A 288 4.55 12.95 13.40
N GLU A 289 4.13 13.46 14.55
CA GLU A 289 3.79 14.89 14.74
C GLU A 289 4.92 15.69 15.41
N GLU A 290 5.93 15.02 15.97
CA GLU A 290 6.99 15.67 16.78
C GLU A 290 8.02 16.46 15.97
N ASP A 291 8.11 16.25 14.65
CA ASP A 291 8.97 17.03 13.74
C ASP A 291 8.24 18.21 13.06
N VAL A 292 6.96 18.46 13.38
CA VAL A 292 6.27 19.69 12.97
C VAL A 292 6.71 20.86 13.87
N LYS A 293 7.94 21.32 13.66
CA LYS A 293 8.28 22.72 13.97
C LYS A 293 7.41 23.63 13.11
N ASP A 294 7.01 24.77 13.67
CA ASP A 294 6.22 25.83 13.00
C ASP A 294 6.95 26.45 11.79
N GLU A 295 7.11 25.69 10.71
CA GLU A 295 7.09 26.26 9.38
C GLU A 295 5.63 26.35 8.94
N LYS A 296 5.24 27.51 8.41
CA LYS A 296 3.94 27.70 7.77
C LYS A 296 3.96 26.98 6.41
N ALA A 297 3.96 25.66 6.45
CA ALA A 297 3.90 24.79 5.29
C ALA A 297 2.52 24.95 4.64
N ASP A 298 2.48 25.77 3.59
CA ASP A 298 1.32 25.93 2.73
C ASP A 298 0.99 24.56 2.08
N PRO A 299 -0.20 23.96 2.32
CA PRO A 299 -0.59 22.66 1.75
C PRO A 299 -0.57 22.61 0.21
N PHE A 300 -0.43 23.77 -0.44
CA PHE A 300 -0.39 23.92 -1.89
C PHE A 300 1.04 24.00 -2.47
N ALA A 301 2.08 24.18 -1.65
CA ALA A 301 3.45 24.47 -2.11
C ALA A 301 4.15 23.33 -2.88
N GLY A 302 3.70 22.08 -2.72
CA GLY A 302 4.24 20.93 -3.44
C GLY A 302 3.65 20.66 -4.81
N ARG A 303 2.55 21.34 -5.16
CA ARG A 303 1.68 20.95 -6.27
C ARG A 303 2.15 21.49 -7.64
N THR A 304 3.25 22.23 -7.69
CA THR A 304 3.90 22.63 -8.94
C THR A 304 4.73 21.49 -9.51
N ALA A 305 4.26 20.86 -10.59
CA ALA A 305 5.13 20.10 -11.47
C ALA A 305 6.24 21.03 -11.98
N ASP A 306 7.49 20.61 -11.85
CA ASP A 306 8.62 21.49 -12.16
C ASP A 306 8.70 21.78 -13.67
N ALA A 307 8.60 23.07 -13.97
CA ALA A 307 8.77 23.66 -15.29
C ALA A 307 10.00 24.58 -15.31
N GLY A 308 11.03 24.21 -14.55
CA GLY A 308 12.42 24.64 -14.71
C GLY A 308 13.22 23.70 -15.61
N GLU A 309 14.44 24.13 -15.94
CA GLU A 309 15.41 23.39 -16.73
C GLU A 309 16.44 22.70 -15.81
N ASP A 310 17.08 21.67 -16.37
CA ASP A 310 18.36 21.06 -15.99
C ASP A 310 18.49 19.94 -14.93
N GLU A 311 19.42 19.05 -15.31
CA GLU A 311 20.16 17.98 -14.64
C GLU A 311 19.50 16.68 -14.14
N GLU A 312 20.06 15.57 -14.65
CA GLU A 312 19.86 14.21 -14.19
C GLU A 312 20.44 14.03 -12.78
N THR A 313 19.62 14.04 -11.72
CA THR A 313 19.89 13.36 -10.43
C THR A 313 18.67 13.41 -9.50
N GLY A 314 17.52 12.94 -9.98
CA GLY A 314 16.40 12.63 -9.09
C GLY A 314 16.61 11.27 -8.42
N GLU A 315 17.08 11.24 -7.17
CA GLU A 315 17.12 10.01 -6.37
C GLU A 315 15.68 9.52 -6.12
N ALA A 316 15.25 8.52 -6.89
CA ALA A 316 14.00 7.83 -6.65
C ALA A 316 14.12 6.90 -5.42
N SER A 317 13.03 6.76 -4.67
CA SER A 317 12.90 5.70 -3.66
C SER A 317 13.31 4.36 -4.26
N SER A 318 14.15 3.60 -3.55
CA SER A 318 14.79 2.35 -4.03
C SER A 318 13.83 1.16 -4.22
N THR A 319 12.52 1.42 -4.38
CA THR A 319 11.42 0.46 -4.47
C THR A 319 10.72 0.46 -5.85
N ASP A 320 11.20 1.27 -6.81
CA ASP A 320 10.58 1.46 -8.13
C ASP A 320 11.26 0.68 -9.28
N ILE A 321 11.77 -0.53 -9.00
CA ILE A 321 12.20 -1.47 -10.06
C ILE A 321 11.08 -2.46 -10.36
N ARG A 322 10.37 -2.24 -11.47
CA ARG A 322 9.40 -3.20 -12.01
C ARG A 322 10.16 -4.26 -12.82
N GLN A 323 10.25 -5.49 -12.33
CA GLN A 323 10.79 -6.60 -13.11
C GLN A 323 9.86 -6.87 -14.30
N THR A 324 10.32 -6.55 -15.51
CA THR A 324 9.66 -6.93 -16.76
C THR A 324 10.09 -8.33 -17.14
N SER A 325 9.26 -9.33 -16.83
CA SER A 325 9.40 -10.68 -17.39
C SER A 325 9.08 -10.62 -18.89
N GLY A 326 10.12 -10.68 -19.74
CA GLY A 326 9.94 -10.85 -21.17
C GLY A 326 9.56 -12.29 -21.49
N GLU A 327 8.39 -12.49 -22.10
CA GLU A 327 8.05 -13.73 -22.78
C GLU A 327 8.71 -13.73 -24.17
N GLU A 328 9.81 -14.48 -24.33
CA GLU A 328 10.24 -14.94 -25.65
C GLU A 328 9.64 -16.33 -25.89
N SER A 329 8.59 -16.39 -26.71
CA SER A 329 8.00 -17.63 -27.19
C SER A 329 8.80 -18.17 -28.36
N ASP A 330 9.69 -19.14 -28.10
CA ASP A 330 10.51 -19.78 -29.12
C ASP A 330 9.71 -20.86 -29.87
N GLU A 331 9.49 -20.67 -31.18
CA GLU A 331 8.78 -21.63 -32.02
C GLU A 331 9.64 -22.87 -32.28
N SER A 332 9.15 -24.04 -31.86
CA SER A 332 9.78 -25.34 -32.18
C SER A 332 9.18 -25.94 -33.44
N PRO A 333 9.97 -26.29 -34.47
CA PRO A 333 9.60 -27.30 -35.45
C PRO A 333 10.14 -28.67 -35.02
N GLU A 334 9.25 -29.66 -34.90
CA GLU A 334 9.65 -31.07 -34.82
C GLU A 334 10.26 -31.52 -36.16
N GLU A 335 11.41 -32.19 -36.13
CA GLU A 335 11.67 -33.25 -37.11
C GLU A 335 12.55 -34.35 -36.50
N SER A 336 12.21 -35.60 -36.82
CA SER A 336 12.77 -36.80 -36.22
C SER A 336 13.64 -37.59 -37.21
N SER A 337 14.83 -38.04 -36.81
CA SER A 337 15.37 -39.31 -37.34
C SER A 337 16.55 -39.91 -36.57
N GLU A 338 16.47 -41.23 -36.52
CA GLU A 338 17.43 -42.29 -36.21
C GLU A 338 18.95 -42.01 -36.37
N GLY A 339 19.78 -42.60 -35.49
CA GLY A 339 21.24 -42.65 -35.71
C GLY A 339 22.05 -43.43 -34.67
N LYS A 340 22.35 -44.71 -34.95
CA LYS A 340 23.29 -45.54 -34.16
C LYS A 340 24.74 -45.08 -34.36
N GLY A 341 25.63 -45.25 -33.38
CA GLY A 341 27.06 -45.40 -33.71
C GLY A 341 28.14 -45.10 -32.66
N VAL A 342 28.47 -46.10 -31.85
CA VAL A 342 29.85 -46.53 -31.47
C VAL A 342 31.02 -45.58 -31.80
N GLY A 343 31.68 -45.05 -30.75
CA GLY A 343 33.05 -45.50 -30.46
C GLY A 343 34.25 -44.53 -30.51
N SER A 344 35.11 -44.71 -29.49
CA SER A 344 36.57 -44.81 -29.60
C SER A 344 37.47 -43.55 -29.52
N ARG A 345 38.10 -43.40 -28.34
CA ARG A 345 39.51 -42.96 -28.09
C ARG A 345 39.78 -41.47 -28.45
N ILE A 346 40.73 -40.74 -27.86
CA ILE A 346 42.15 -41.05 -27.60
C ILE A 346 42.69 -40.28 -26.37
N ARG A 347 43.72 -40.87 -25.74
CA ARG A 347 44.53 -40.36 -24.63
C ARG A 347 45.26 -39.03 -24.96
N LYS A 348 45.42 -38.15 -23.97
CA LYS A 348 46.71 -37.77 -23.32
C LYS A 348 46.45 -36.69 -22.26
N LEU A 349 46.72 -36.94 -20.98
CA LEU A 349 48.02 -36.87 -20.30
C LEU A 349 48.45 -35.43 -19.93
N ASN A 350 48.35 -35.16 -18.63
CA ASN A 350 49.01 -34.13 -17.82
C ASN A 350 50.22 -33.40 -18.43
N PHE A 351 50.35 -32.10 -18.14
CA PHE A 351 51.42 -31.70 -17.21
C PHE A 351 51.11 -30.38 -16.46
N PHE A 352 51.25 -30.42 -15.13
CA PHE A 352 51.33 -29.25 -14.26
C PHE A 352 52.71 -28.57 -14.42
N ARG A 353 52.79 -27.24 -14.33
CA ARG A 353 53.63 -26.61 -13.28
C ARG A 353 53.28 -25.13 -13.04
N SER A 354 53.37 -24.74 -11.78
CA SER A 354 53.26 -23.38 -11.26
C SER A 354 54.63 -22.82 -10.86
N LYS A 355 54.66 -21.52 -10.46
CA LYS A 355 55.75 -20.80 -9.74
C LYS A 355 57.03 -20.56 -10.58
N GLU A 356 57.96 -19.62 -10.32
CA GLU A 356 58.14 -18.37 -9.51
C GLU A 356 59.46 -17.73 -10.07
N ASP A 357 59.85 -16.46 -9.91
CA ASP A 357 59.37 -15.27 -9.15
C ASP A 357 59.97 -13.96 -9.77
N SER A 358 59.67 -12.77 -9.21
CA SER A 358 60.35 -11.44 -9.43
C SER A 358 60.28 -10.78 -10.84
N GLU A 359 60.34 -9.45 -11.02
CA GLU A 359 60.65 -8.30 -10.14
C GLU A 359 59.49 -7.27 -10.04
#